data_AF-A0A854W578-F1
#
_entry.id   AF-A0A854W578-F1
#
_cell.length_a   1.000
_cell.length_b   1.000
_cell.length_c   1.000
_cell.angle_alpha   90.00
_cell.angle_beta   90.00
_cell.angle_gamma   90.00
#
_symmetry.space_group_name_H-M   'P 1'
#
loop_
_entity.id
_entity.type
_entity.pdbx_description
1 polymer ?
#
loop_
_entity_poly.entity_id
_entity_poly.type
_entity_poly.pdbx_seq_one_letter_code
_entity_poly.pdbx_strand_id
1 'polypeptide(L)'
;MKRIRGILAYSFAAIWVTQIWRLFAAPVAPYAGFVVAIIAITPAWYICHYRGFIPQSQEEIAIDMGGIGSAVFVSNSLKYGLGVSLKSFPTLLCLVIGACLAGYLYEKIEIKGY
;
A
#
# COMPACT_ATOMS: atom_id res chain seq x y z
N MET A 1 -0.88 19.54 -15.60
CA MET A 1 -0.21 19.44 -14.27
C MET A 1 -0.76 18.34 -13.38
N LYS A 2 -2.08 18.24 -13.13
CA LYS A 2 -2.67 17.22 -12.21
C LYS A 2 -2.30 15.76 -12.57
N ARG A 3 -2.29 15.39 -13.86
CA ARG A 3 -1.93 14.03 -14.32
C ARG A 3 -0.47 13.67 -14.06
N ILE A 4 0.47 14.57 -14.38
CA ILE A 4 1.91 14.37 -14.14
C ILE A 4 2.19 14.26 -12.64
N ARG A 5 1.56 15.11 -11.82
CA ARG A 5 1.65 15.03 -10.35
C ARG A 5 1.19 13.68 -9.82
N GLY A 6 0.04 13.19 -10.30
CA GLY A 6 -0.46 11.86 -9.96
C GLY A 6 0.53 10.76 -10.33
N ILE A 7 1.02 10.75 -11.57
CA ILE A 7 2.02 9.76 -12.05
C ILE A 7 3.24 9.73 -11.12
N LEU A 8 3.82 10.89 -10.81
CA LEU A 8 4.99 10.98 -9.94
C LEU A 8 4.70 10.50 -8.51
N ALA A 9 3.51 10.78 -7.99
CA ALA A 9 3.10 10.34 -6.66
C ALA A 9 2.89 8.81 -6.60
N TYR A 10 2.24 8.22 -7.60
CA TYR A 10 2.12 6.76 -7.73
C TYR A 10 3.50 6.09 -7.85
N SER A 11 4.40 6.66 -8.67
CA SER A 11 5.78 6.17 -8.79
C SER A 11 6.56 6.26 -7.48
N PHE A 12 6.40 7.36 -6.73
CA PHE A 12 7.00 7.52 -5.41
C PHE A 12 6.50 6.44 -4.43
N ALA A 13 5.18 6.25 -4.32
CA ALA A 13 4.59 5.25 -3.43
C ALA A 13 5.10 3.84 -3.76
N ALA A 14 5.14 3.47 -5.05
CA ALA A 14 5.65 2.18 -5.50
C ALA A 14 7.13 1.97 -5.14
N ILE A 15 8.00 2.96 -5.40
CA ILE A 15 9.44 2.87 -5.10
C ILE A 15 9.68 2.83 -3.59
N TRP A 16 8.97 3.67 -2.83
CA TRP A 16 9.11 3.78 -1.38
C TRP A 16 8.76 2.46 -0.68
N VAL A 17 7.59 1.90 -0.98
CA VAL A 17 7.08 0.69 -0.33
C VAL A 17 7.84 -0.57 -0.78
N THR A 18 8.27 -0.63 -2.06
CA THR A 18 8.86 -1.87 -2.60
C THR A 18 10.39 -1.91 -2.56
N GLN A 19 11.08 -0.78 -2.69
CA GLN A 19 12.53 -0.72 -2.79
C GLN A 19 13.17 -0.10 -1.56
N ILE A 20 12.75 1.10 -1.18
CA ILE A 20 13.41 1.87 -0.12
C ILE A 20 13.19 1.22 1.24
N TRP A 21 11.95 0.80 1.54
CA TRP A 21 11.63 0.15 2.81
C TRP A 21 12.48 -1.11 3.07
N ARG A 22 12.77 -1.91 2.04
CA ARG A 22 13.55 -3.14 2.18
C ARG A 22 14.93 -2.91 2.81
N LEU A 23 15.52 -1.73 2.59
CA LEU A 23 16.81 -1.34 3.16
C LEU A 23 16.77 -1.22 4.69
N PHE A 24 15.59 -0.98 5.27
CA PHE A 24 15.40 -0.75 6.70
C PHE A 24 14.68 -1.92 7.41
N ALA A 25 14.21 -2.93 6.67
CA ALA A 25 13.39 -4.02 7.20
C ALA A 25 14.19 -5.11 7.93
N ALA A 26 15.46 -5.32 7.56
CA ALA A 26 16.29 -6.42 8.07
C ALA A 26 16.42 -6.47 9.60
N PRO A 27 16.61 -5.34 10.33
CA PRO A 27 16.74 -5.35 11.79
C PRO A 27 15.45 -5.67 12.54
N VAL A 28 14.29 -5.55 11.88
CA VAL A 28 12.97 -5.68 12.51
C VAL A 28 12.21 -6.92 12.01
N ALA A 29 12.90 -7.88 11.39
CA ALA A 29 12.34 -9.00 10.61
C ALA A 29 11.04 -9.66 11.15
N PRO A 30 10.88 -10.00 12.45
CA PRO A 30 9.62 -10.57 12.94
C PRO A 30 8.47 -9.54 13.04
N TYR A 31 8.78 -8.27 13.27
CA TYR A 31 7.82 -7.17 13.37
C TYR A 31 7.76 -6.29 12.11
N ALA A 32 8.52 -6.66 11.07
CA ALA A 32 8.74 -5.83 9.90
C ALA A 32 7.41 -5.39 9.26
N GLY A 33 6.39 -6.25 9.25
CA GLY A 33 5.05 -5.90 8.74
C GLY A 33 4.35 -4.79 9.53
N PHE A 34 4.46 -4.77 10.87
CA PHE A 34 3.88 -3.71 11.70
C PHE A 34 4.67 -2.40 11.55
N VAL A 35 6.00 -2.50 11.54
CA VAL A 35 6.87 -1.33 11.37
C VAL A 35 6.74 -0.74 9.96
N VAL A 36 6.57 -1.57 8.92
CA VAL A 36 6.19 -1.14 7.55
C VAL A 36 4.96 -0.25 7.59
N ALA A 37 3.91 -0.71 8.27
CA ALA A 37 2.61 -0.04 8.23
C ALA A 37 2.73 1.39 8.74
N ILE A 38 3.48 1.60 9.82
CA ILE A 38 3.63 2.91 10.48
C ILE A 38 4.69 3.77 9.78
N ILE A 39 5.86 3.21 9.47
CA ILE A 39 7.03 4.01 9.06
C ILE A 39 7.08 4.19 7.53
N ALA A 40 6.62 3.21 6.76
CA ALA A 40 6.64 3.29 5.31
C ALA A 40 5.27 3.66 4.73
N ILE A 41 4.22 2.94 5.12
CA ILE A 41 2.90 3.11 4.50
C ILE A 41 2.22 4.41 4.95
N THR A 42 2.24 4.76 6.25
CA THR A 42 1.58 5.99 6.73
C THR A 42 2.15 7.26 6.09
N PRO A 43 3.47 7.49 5.99
CA PRO A 43 4.00 8.71 5.34
C PRO A 43 3.71 8.75 3.84
N ALA A 44 3.83 7.61 3.15
CA ALA A 44 3.47 7.52 1.74
C ALA A 44 1.99 7.85 1.53
N TRP A 45 1.12 7.31 2.39
CA TRP A 45 -0.31 7.60 2.33
C TRP A 45 -0.62 9.08 2.61
N TYR A 46 0.02 9.68 3.61
CA TYR A 46 -0.18 11.10 3.94
C TYR A 46 0.23 12.02 2.77
N ILE A 47 1.39 11.77 2.16
CA ILE A 47 1.87 12.56 1.03
C ILE A 47 0.98 12.36 -0.20
N CYS A 48 0.65 11.11 -0.52
CA CYS A 48 -0.09 10.78 -1.72
C CYS A 48 -1.58 11.14 -1.64
N HIS A 49 -2.25 10.75 -0.56
CA HIS A 49 -3.69 10.87 -0.40
C HIS A 49 -4.08 12.11 0.40
N TYR A 50 -3.60 12.26 1.64
CA TYR A 50 -4.04 13.37 2.50
C TYR A 50 -3.65 14.74 1.95
N ARG A 51 -2.43 14.88 1.41
CA ARG A 51 -1.97 16.12 0.76
C ARG A 51 -2.50 16.27 -0.68
N GLY A 52 -3.25 15.30 -1.21
CA GLY A 52 -3.91 15.36 -2.51
C GLY A 52 -2.96 15.34 -3.72
N PHE A 53 -1.80 14.69 -3.60
CA PHE A 53 -0.84 14.57 -4.68
C PHE A 53 -1.34 13.60 -5.75
N ILE A 54 -1.96 12.51 -5.31
CA ILE A 54 -2.80 11.64 -6.12
C ILE A 54 -4.22 12.25 -6.14
N PRO A 55 -4.72 12.68 -7.31
CA PRO A 55 -6.11 13.07 -7.44
C PRO A 55 -6.99 11.83 -7.20
N GLN A 56 -7.88 11.90 -6.21
CA GLN A 56 -8.88 10.87 -5.97
C GLN A 56 -10.27 11.49 -6.05
N SER A 57 -11.18 10.84 -6.75
CA SER A 57 -12.61 11.01 -6.50
C SER A 57 -13.01 10.21 -5.25
N GLN A 58 -14.17 10.53 -4.65
CA GLN A 58 -14.65 9.78 -3.49
C GLN A 58 -14.87 8.29 -3.77
N GLU A 59 -14.95 7.90 -5.05
CA GLU A 59 -15.14 6.52 -5.50
C GLU A 59 -13.80 5.74 -5.66
N GLU A 60 -12.66 6.43 -5.65
CA GLU A 60 -11.33 5.85 -5.99
C GLU A 60 -10.39 5.70 -4.79
N ILE A 61 -10.87 5.94 -3.56
CA ILE A 61 -10.04 6.04 -2.34
C ILE A 61 -9.30 4.71 -2.01
N ALA A 62 -9.86 3.55 -2.38
CA ALA A 62 -9.35 2.24 -1.97
C ALA A 62 -8.49 1.50 -3.02
N ILE A 63 -8.40 2.00 -4.26
CA ILE A 63 -7.89 1.20 -5.40
C ILE A 63 -6.36 1.13 -5.45
N ASP A 64 -5.66 2.11 -4.88
CA ASP A 64 -4.20 2.30 -5.06
C ASP A 64 -3.34 1.15 -4.45
N MET A 65 -3.67 0.73 -3.23
CA MET A 65 -2.86 -0.28 -2.51
C MET A 65 -2.96 -1.67 -3.14
N GLY A 66 -4.10 -2.00 -3.76
CA GLY A 66 -4.30 -3.26 -4.48
C GLY A 66 -3.42 -3.37 -5.72
N GLY A 67 -3.16 -2.26 -6.41
CA GLY A 67 -2.28 -2.21 -7.58
C GLY A 67 -0.83 -2.52 -7.23
N ILE A 68 -0.30 -1.89 -6.17
CA ILE A 68 1.06 -2.14 -5.68
C ILE A 68 1.21 -3.59 -5.20
N GLY A 69 0.26 -4.08 -4.41
CA GLY A 69 0.26 -5.45 -3.91
C GLY A 69 0.27 -6.49 -5.05
N SER A 70 -0.54 -6.26 -6.09
CA SER A 70 -0.61 -7.12 -7.27
C SER A 70 0.68 -7.11 -8.08
N ALA A 71 1.29 -5.94 -8.29
CA ALA A 71 2.56 -5.80 -9.01
C ALA A 71 3.70 -6.53 -8.29
N VAL A 72 3.77 -6.43 -6.95
CA VAL A 72 4.76 -7.14 -6.13
C VAL A 72 4.54 -8.65 -6.19
N PHE A 73 3.29 -9.11 -6.12
CA PHE A 73 2.96 -10.53 -6.22
C PHE A 73 3.37 -11.13 -7.57
N VAL A 74 3.07 -10.44 -8.68
CA VAL A 74 3.47 -10.86 -10.02
C VAL A 74 5.00 -10.84 -10.16
N SER A 75 5.66 -9.77 -9.71
CA SER A 75 7.12 -9.66 -9.75
C SER A 75 7.82 -10.80 -8.98
N ASN A 76 7.35 -11.12 -7.77
CA ASN A 76 7.89 -12.23 -7.00
C ASN A 76 7.61 -13.59 -7.67
N SER A 77 6.44 -13.76 -8.29
CA SER A 77 6.09 -15.00 -9.00
C SER A 77 6.99 -15.24 -10.20
N LEU A 78 7.34 -14.18 -10.94
CA LEU A 78 8.28 -14.25 -12.05
C LEU A 78 9.72 -14.52 -11.57
N LYS A 79 10.13 -13.95 -10.43
CA LYS A 79 11.51 -14.03 -9.95
C LYS A 79 11.82 -15.30 -9.15
N TYR A 80 10.88 -15.78 -8.35
CA TYR A 80 11.10 -16.87 -7.39
C TYR A 80 10.17 -18.07 -7.63
N GLY A 81 9.30 -18.00 -8.64
CA GLY A 81 8.31 -19.02 -8.97
C GLY A 81 7.03 -18.90 -8.15
N LEU A 82 5.92 -19.40 -8.73
CA LEU A 82 4.59 -19.32 -8.13
C LEU A 82 4.51 -19.96 -6.74
N GLY A 83 5.20 -21.10 -6.54
CA GLY A 83 5.20 -21.82 -5.26
C GLY A 83 5.76 -21.01 -4.10
N VAL A 84 6.76 -20.15 -4.36
CA VAL A 84 7.30 -19.24 -3.33
C VAL A 84 6.34 -18.07 -3.08
N SER A 85 5.71 -17.52 -4.11
CA SER A 85 4.70 -16.46 -3.97
C SER A 85 3.44 -16.90 -3.22
N LEU A 86 3.04 -18.16 -3.34
CA LEU A 86 1.92 -18.70 -2.56
C LEU A 86 2.21 -18.72 -1.05
N LYS A 87 3.48 -18.75 -0.62
CA LYS A 87 3.83 -18.59 0.81
C LYS A 87 3.51 -17.19 1.35
N SER A 88 3.44 -16.18 0.47
CA SER A 88 2.98 -14.83 0.83
C SER A 88 1.46 -14.64 0.77
N PHE A 89 0.69 -15.67 0.42
CA PHE A 89 -0.76 -15.61 0.33
C PHE A 89 -1.45 -15.23 1.66
N PRO A 90 -1.03 -15.74 2.84
CA PRO A 90 -1.59 -15.28 4.12
C PRO A 90 -1.38 -13.78 4.34
N THR A 91 -0.21 -13.25 3.97
CA THR A 91 0.07 -11.82 4.04
C THR A 91 -0.83 -11.02 3.11
N LEU A 92 -1.06 -11.52 1.88
CA LEU A 92 -1.98 -10.90 0.94
C LEU A 92 -3.43 -10.89 1.49
N LEU A 93 -3.88 -11.98 2.11
CA LEU A 93 -5.19 -12.05 2.74
C LEU A 93 -5.34 -11.06 3.90
N CYS A 94 -4.33 -10.95 4.77
CA CYS A 94 -4.29 -9.94 5.83
C CYS A 94 -4.35 -8.52 5.27
N LEU A 95 -3.68 -8.27 4.14
CA LEU A 95 -3.69 -6.96 3.48
C LEU A 95 -5.08 -6.64 2.90
N VAL A 96 -5.75 -7.62 2.29
CA VAL A 96 -7.14 -7.47 1.82
C VAL A 96 -8.09 -7.19 2.98
N ILE A 97 -8.03 -7.96 4.07
CA ILE A 97 -8.87 -7.76 5.25
C ILE A 97 -8.61 -6.37 5.85
N GLY A 98 -7.34 -5.97 6.01
CA GLY A 98 -6.97 -4.65 6.51
C GLY A 98 -7.49 -3.51 5.64
N ALA A 99 -7.42 -3.65 4.30
CA ALA A 99 -7.98 -2.69 3.37
C ALA A 99 -9.50 -2.56 3.50
N CYS A 100 -10.22 -3.69 3.61
CA CYS A 100 -11.67 -3.70 3.84
C CYS A 100 -12.04 -2.99 5.17
N LEU A 101 -11.32 -3.29 6.25
CA LEU A 101 -11.54 -2.66 7.56
C LEU A 101 -11.26 -1.15 7.53
N ALA A 102 -10.19 -0.72 6.85
CA ALA A 102 -9.87 0.68 6.68
C ALA A 102 -10.96 1.43 5.89
N GLY A 103 -11.47 0.83 4.80
CA GLY A 103 -12.59 1.40 4.05
C GLY A 103 -13.87 1.53 4.88
N TYR A 104 -14.20 0.51 5.67
CA TYR A 104 -15.34 0.54 6.59
C TYR A 104 -15.19 1.62 7.67
N LEU A 105 -14.01 1.73 8.29
CA LEU A 105 -13.73 2.76 9.30
C LEU A 105 -13.81 4.17 8.73
N TYR A 106 -13.30 4.40 7.52
CA TYR A 106 -13.42 5.67 6.81
C TYR A 106 -14.88 6.05 6.58
N GLU A 107 -15.72 5.12 6.12
CA GLU A 107 -17.16 5.38 5.95
C GLU A 107 -17.82 5.78 7.27
N LYS A 108 -17.46 5.11 8.38
CA LYS A 108 -18.02 5.42 9.70
C LYS A 108 -17.58 6.79 10.20
N ILE A 109 -16.28 7.07 10.20
CA ILE A 109 -15.73 8.29 10.81
C ILE A 109 -16.00 9.53 9.94
N GLU A 110 -15.69 9.45 8.64
CA GLU A 110 -15.62 10.63 7.78
C GLU A 110 -16.92 10.90 7.01
N ILE A 111 -17.67 9.86 6.62
CA ILE A 111 -18.93 10.04 5.86
C ILE A 111 -20.13 10.15 6.81
N LYS A 112 -20.18 9.31 7.84
CA LYS A 112 -21.34 9.22 8.75
C LYS A 112 -21.20 10.08 10.01
N GLY A 113 -20.03 10.69 10.26
CA GLY A 113 -19.80 11.65 11.35
C GLY A 113 -20.26 11.13 12.71
N TYR A 114 -19.48 10.25 13.33
CA TYR A 114 -19.64 9.91 14.75
C TYR A 114 -18.85 10.87 15.64
#